data_AF-A0A7V5KU44-F1
#
_entry.id   AF-A0A7V5KU44-F1
#
_cell.length_a   1.000
_cell.length_b   1.000
_cell.length_c   1.000
_cell.angle_alpha   90.00
_cell.angle_beta   90.00
_cell.angle_gamma   90.00
#
_symmetry.space_group_name_H-M   'P 1'
#
loop_
_entity.id
_entity.type
_entity.pdbx_description
1 polymer ?
#
loop_
_entity_poly.entity_id
_entity_poly.type
_entity_poly.pdbx_seq_one_letter_code
_entity_poly.pdbx_strand_id
1 'polypeptide(L)'
;MWAVRSFPVLPPALSLSVYELLQLIMLINIILPVFNLFPVPPLDGSRVVMGLLPPKLAYEYSKIEPYGFFIIIILLSAGVFWRILGPVASFLIYALGGGRFY
;
A
#
# COMPACT_ATOMS: atom_id res chain seq x y z
N MET A 1 -15.72 -5.14 -43.49
CA MET A 1 -16.08 -6.29 -42.65
C MET A 1 -14.88 -6.54 -41.72
N TRP A 2 -14.85 -5.88 -40.57
CA TRP A 2 -13.74 -5.99 -39.61
C TRP A 2 -13.89 -7.34 -38.89
N ALA A 3 -12.87 -8.19 -39.01
CA ALA A 3 -12.85 -9.46 -38.32
C ALA A 3 -12.93 -9.19 -36.83
N VAL A 4 -14.01 -9.68 -36.19
CA VAL A 4 -14.06 -9.91 -34.76
C VAL A 4 -12.92 -10.88 -34.47
N ARG A 5 -11.74 -10.36 -34.13
CA ARG A 5 -10.63 -11.18 -33.64
C ARG A 5 -11.13 -11.75 -32.31
N SER A 6 -11.57 -12.99 -32.34
CA SER A 6 -11.80 -13.78 -31.13
C SER A 6 -10.51 -13.73 -30.34
N PHE A 7 -10.51 -13.00 -29.22
CA PHE A 7 -9.38 -13.04 -28.31
C PHE A 7 -9.19 -14.50 -27.92
N PRO A 8 -7.99 -15.08 -28.10
CA PRO A 8 -7.75 -16.44 -27.68
C PRO A 8 -8.03 -16.52 -26.18
N VAL A 9 -9.03 -17.31 -25.80
CA VAL A 9 -9.32 -17.58 -24.39
C VAL A 9 -8.08 -18.25 -23.82
N LEU A 10 -7.51 -17.64 -22.79
CA LEU A 10 -6.32 -18.18 -22.14
C LEU A 10 -6.61 -19.61 -21.68
N PRO A 11 -5.63 -20.53 -21.81
CA PRO A 11 -5.68 -21.83 -21.16
C PRO A 11 -6.12 -21.68 -19.70
N PRO A 12 -6.99 -22.55 -19.16
CA PRO A 12 -7.52 -22.42 -17.81
C PRO A 12 -6.44 -22.28 -16.71
N ALA A 13 -5.27 -22.91 -16.90
CA ALA A 13 -4.15 -22.74 -15.99
C ALA A 13 -3.57 -21.30 -16.01
N LEU A 14 -3.48 -20.69 -17.20
CA LEU A 14 -2.99 -19.31 -17.35
C LEU A 14 -4.01 -18.29 -16.87
N SER A 15 -5.32 -18.55 -16.98
CA SER A 15 -6.34 -17.63 -16.45
C SER A 15 -6.31 -17.57 -14.92
N LEU A 16 -6.07 -18.70 -14.23
CA LEU A 16 -5.89 -18.74 -12.78
C LEU A 16 -4.65 -17.94 -12.33
N SER A 17 -3.50 -18.17 -12.96
CA SER A 17 -2.27 -17.42 -12.62
C SER A 17 -2.41 -15.92 -12.89
N VAL A 18 -3.07 -15.53 -13.99
CA VAL A 18 -3.32 -14.10 -14.29
C VAL A 18 -4.26 -13.48 -13.25
N TYR A 19 -5.28 -14.20 -12.80
CA TYR A 19 -6.18 -13.72 -11.76
C TYR A 19 -5.44 -13.49 -10.43
N GLU A 20 -4.59 -14.42 -10.00
CA GLU A 20 -3.77 -14.27 -8.80
C GLU A 20 -2.82 -13.07 -8.91
N LEU A 21 -2.18 -12.87 -10.07
CA LEU A 21 -1.31 -11.73 -10.32
C LEU A 21 -2.07 -10.40 -10.23
N LEU A 22 -3.28 -10.33 -10.80
CA LEU A 22 -4.12 -9.13 -10.75
C LEU A 22 -4.54 -8.79 -9.31
N GLN A 23 -4.84 -9.81 -8.50
CA GLN A 23 -5.12 -9.61 -7.08
C GLN A 23 -3.89 -9.07 -6.34
N LEU A 24 -2.70 -9.62 -6.59
CA LEU A 24 -1.45 -9.15 -6.02
C LEU A 24 -1.15 -7.70 -6.40
N ILE A 25 -1.34 -7.35 -7.68
CA ILE A 25 -1.16 -5.98 -8.19
C ILE A 25 -2.14 -5.02 -7.50
N MET A 26 -3.42 -5.40 -7.39
CA MET A 26 -4.42 -4.59 -6.69
C MET A 26 -4.04 -4.38 -5.22
N LEU A 27 -3.66 -5.45 -4.53
CA LEU A 27 -3.28 -5.41 -3.12
C LEU A 27 -2.05 -4.53 -2.89
N ILE A 28 -1.01 -4.63 -3.72
CA ILE A 28 0.19 -3.79 -3.62
C ILE A 28 -0.15 -2.31 -3.84
N ASN A 29 -0.98 -1.99 -4.84
CA ASN A 29 -1.40 -0.62 -5.12
C ASN A 29 -2.29 -0.02 -4.03
N ILE A 30 -2.96 -0.85 -3.23
CA ILE A 30 -3.74 -0.40 -2.06
C ILE A 30 -2.84 -0.23 -0.83
N ILE A 31 -1.93 -1.17 -0.59
CA ILE A 31 -1.09 -1.17 0.61
C ILE A 31 -0.01 -0.08 0.54
N LEU A 32 0.63 0.14 -0.62
CA LEU A 32 1.73 1.09 -0.75
C LEU A 32 1.34 2.54 -0.38
N PRO A 33 0.22 3.10 -0.86
CA PRO A 33 -0.21 4.43 -0.45
C PRO A 33 -0.49 4.53 1.04
N VAL A 34 -1.17 3.53 1.63
CA VAL A 34 -1.50 3.54 3.06
C VAL A 34 -0.23 3.42 3.90
N PHE A 35 0.74 2.61 3.47
CA PHE A 35 2.05 2.54 4.08
C PHE A 35 2.78 3.89 4.00
N ASN A 36 2.76 4.54 2.84
CA ASN A 36 3.38 5.85 2.66
C ASN A 36 2.70 6.97 3.46
N LEU A 37 1.49 6.79 3.98
CA LEU A 37 0.85 7.77 4.87
C LEU A 37 1.34 7.73 6.31
N PHE A 38 2.18 6.74 6.69
CA PHE A 38 2.73 6.70 8.04
C PHE A 38 3.66 7.90 8.32
N PRO A 39 3.51 8.55 9.48
CA PRO A 39 4.32 9.71 9.86
C PRO A 39 5.67 9.27 10.41
N VAL A 40 6.48 8.59 9.59
CA VAL A 40 7.82 8.10 9.97
C VAL A 40 8.74 8.25 8.76
N PRO A 41 9.87 8.98 8.85
CA PRO A 41 10.81 9.04 7.74
C PRO A 41 11.37 7.65 7.41
N PRO A 42 11.71 7.36 6.14
CA PRO A 42 11.66 8.21 4.95
C PRO A 42 10.29 8.24 4.23
N LEU A 43 9.21 7.75 4.85
CA LEU A 43 7.88 7.67 4.21
C LEU A 43 7.31 9.06 3.94
N ASP A 44 6.52 9.19 2.87
CA ASP A 44 5.98 10.48 2.44
C ASP A 44 5.10 11.17 3.49
N GLY A 45 4.39 10.40 4.33
CA GLY A 45 3.58 10.89 5.43
C GLY A 45 4.38 11.69 6.45
N SER A 46 5.67 11.38 6.62
CA SER A 46 6.57 12.19 7.46
C SER A 46 6.78 13.60 6.90
N ARG A 47 6.83 13.75 5.58
CA ARG A 47 6.97 15.05 4.91
C ARG A 47 5.67 15.85 4.99
N VAL A 48 4.52 15.18 4.89
CA VAL A 48 3.21 15.80 5.14
C VAL A 48 3.16 16.37 6.56
N VAL A 49 3.56 15.59 7.56
CA VAL A 49 3.62 16.06 8.95
C VAL A 49 4.58 17.25 9.10
N MET A 50 5.80 17.18 8.55
CA MET A 50 6.74 18.31 8.59
C MET A 50 6.18 19.58 7.95
N GLY A 51 5.44 19.47 6.83
CA GLY A 51 4.81 20.61 6.17
C GLY A 51 3.63 21.23 6.95
N LEU A 52 3.00 20.45 7.83
CA LEU A 52 1.92 20.92 8.71
C LEU A 52 2.44 21.51 10.03
N LEU A 53 3.67 21.18 10.42
CA LEU A 53 4.28 21.65 11.67
C LEU A 53 4.88 23.07 11.53
N PRO A 54 4.82 23.89 12.61
CA PRO A 54 5.58 25.13 12.68
C PRO A 54 7.09 24.89 12.51
N PRO A 55 7.87 25.86 11.97
CA PRO A 55 9.27 25.65 11.59
C PRO A 55 10.17 25.05 12.69
N LYS A 56 9.98 25.47 13.94
CA LYS A 56 10.74 24.93 15.09
C LYS A 56 10.47 23.44 15.31
N LEU A 57 9.20 23.02 15.24
CA LEU A 57 8.80 21.63 15.43
C LEU A 57 9.17 20.77 14.23
N ALA A 58 9.09 21.32 13.01
CA ALA A 58 9.55 20.63 11.81
C ALA A 58 11.06 20.33 11.87
N TYR A 59 11.88 21.27 12.38
CA TYR A 59 13.31 21.05 12.59
C TYR A 59 13.61 19.99 13.66
N GLU A 60 12.87 19.97 14.77
CA GLU A 60 13.04 18.91 15.77
C GLU A 60 12.59 17.54 15.22
N TYR A 61 11.51 17.52 14.44
CA TYR A 61 11.02 16.30 13.80
C TYR A 61 12.01 15.76 12.76
N SER A 62 12.67 16.60 11.97
CA SER A 62 13.64 16.13 10.95
C SER A 62 14.85 15.42 11.55
N LYS A 63 15.16 15.65 12.84
CA LYS A 63 16.24 14.93 13.55
C LYS A 63 15.98 13.42 13.65
N ILE A 64 14.75 12.95 13.43
CA ILE A 64 14.43 11.52 13.43
C ILE A 64 14.76 10.85 12.08
N GLU A 65 15.03 11.60 11.01
CA GLU A 65 15.33 11.06 9.67
C GLU A 65 16.43 9.98 9.66
N PRO A 66 17.58 10.16 10.32
CA PRO A 66 18.66 9.16 10.30
C PRO A 66 18.25 7.83 10.95
N TYR A 67 17.30 7.86 11.88
CA TYR A 67 16.80 6.68 12.59
C TYR A 67 15.57 6.06 11.91
N GLY A 68 15.01 6.73 10.91
CA GLY A 68 13.74 6.36 10.27
C GLY A 68 13.69 4.91 9.78
N PHE A 69 14.76 4.43 9.16
CA PHE A 69 14.86 3.03 8.72
C PHE A 69 14.75 2.03 9.88
N PHE A 70 15.42 2.28 11.01
CA PHE A 70 15.35 1.42 12.18
C PHE A 70 13.96 1.48 12.84
N ILE A 71 13.34 2.65 12.88
CA ILE A 71 11.98 2.82 13.39
C ILE A 71 11.01 1.96 12.56
N ILE A 72 11.12 1.97 11.24
CA ILE A 72 10.28 1.13 10.36
C ILE A 72 10.49 -0.36 10.67
N ILE A 73 11.73 -0.83 10.82
CA ILE A 73 12.00 -2.24 11.15
C ILE A 73 11.34 -2.62 12.46
N ILE A 74 11.45 -1.78 13.50
CA ILE A 74 10.83 -2.04 14.81
C ILE A 74 9.31 -2.06 14.69
N LEU A 75 8.71 -1.13 13.94
CA LEU A 75 7.27 -1.09 13.73
C LEU A 75 6.75 -2.29 12.93
N LEU A 76 7.54 -2.78 11.96
CA LEU A 76 7.24 -3.99 11.20
C LEU A 76 7.31 -5.24 12.09
N SER A 77 8.38 -5.38 12.87
CA SER A 77 8.56 -6.52 13.77
C SER A 77 7.56 -6.54 14.92
N ALA A 78 7.14 -5.36 15.40
CA ALA A 78 6.07 -5.21 16.39
C ALA A 78 4.67 -5.47 15.81
N GLY A 79 4.53 -5.64 14.49
CA GLY A 79 3.24 -5.86 13.82
C GLY A 79 2.32 -4.64 13.81
N VAL A 80 2.84 -3.44 14.10
CA VAL A 80 2.05 -2.19 14.14
C VAL A 80 1.47 -1.87 12.76
N PHE A 81 2.29 -2.05 11.72
CA PHE A 81 1.85 -1.88 10.34
C PHE A 81 0.67 -2.79 10.01
N TRP A 82 0.70 -4.08 10.36
CA TRP A 82 -0.41 -5.00 10.06
C TRP A 82 -1.70 -4.64 10.79
N ARG A 83 -1.61 -4.11 12.02
CA ARG A 83 -2.78 -3.66 12.78
C ARG A 83 -3.50 -2.47 12.15
N ILE A 84 -2.79 -1.64 11.38
CA ILE A 84 -3.34 -0.44 10.72
C ILE A 84 -3.64 -0.73 9.25
N LEU A 85 -2.69 -1.31 8.52
CA LEU A 85 -2.82 -1.67 7.11
C LEU A 85 -3.89 -2.73 6.89
N GLY A 86 -4.01 -3.72 7.77
CA GLY A 86 -5.00 -4.80 7.65
C GLY A 86 -6.44 -4.29 7.53
N PRO A 87 -6.98 -3.54 8.51
CA PRO A 87 -8.34 -3.03 8.44
C PRO A 87 -8.53 -2.06 7.27
N VAL A 88 -7.57 -1.16 6.99
CA VAL A 88 -7.70 -0.22 5.88
C VAL A 88 -7.67 -0.95 4.52
N ALA A 89 -6.77 -1.89 4.33
CA ALA A 89 -6.70 -2.69 3.10
C ALA A 89 -7.96 -3.54 2.93
N SER A 90 -8.44 -4.21 3.99
CA SER A 90 -9.67 -5.01 3.92
C SER A 90 -10.90 -4.16 3.58
N PHE A 91 -11.00 -2.95 4.14
CA PHE A 91 -12.06 -2.00 3.79
C PHE A 91 -11.98 -1.57 2.32
N LEU A 92 -10.78 -1.20 1.85
CA LEU A 92 -10.58 -0.78 0.46
C LEU A 92 -10.81 -1.91 -0.54
N ILE A 93 -10.35 -3.12 -0.23
CA ILE A 93 -10.61 -4.32 -1.04
C ILE A 93 -12.11 -4.65 -1.04
N TYR A 94 -12.79 -4.54 0.10
CA TYR A 94 -14.24 -4.73 0.14
C TYR A 94 -14.97 -3.69 -0.71
N ALA A 95 -14.60 -2.42 -0.58
CA ALA A 95 -15.21 -1.31 -1.31
C ALA A 95 -14.95 -1.38 -2.83
N LEU A 96 -13.75 -1.77 -3.25
CA LEU A 96 -13.34 -1.83 -4.65
C LEU A 96 -13.70 -3.19 -5.29
N GLY A 97 -13.65 -4.26 -4.52
CA GLY A 97 -13.86 -5.64 -4.97
C GLY A 97 -15.28 -6.17 -4.76
N GLY A 98 -16.17 -5.40 -4.14
CA GLY A 98 -17.58 -5.77 -3.98
C GLY A 98 -17.83 -7.01 -3.11
N GLY A 99 -17.00 -7.23 -2.08
CA GLY A 99 -17.20 -8.30 -1.09
C GLY A 99 -17.01 -9.75 -1.56
N ARG A 100 -16.53 -10.00 -2.78
CA ARG A 100 -16.41 -11.36 -3.36
C ARG A 100 -15.09 -12.10 -3.07
N PHE A 101 -14.21 -11.53 -2.24
CA PHE A 101 -12.82 -11.99 -2.10
C PHE A 101 -12.48 -12.61 -0.73
N TYR A 102 -13.48 -13.04 0.04
CA TYR A 102 -13.33 -13.89 1.22
C TYR A 102 -14.36 -15.02 1.21
#